data_AF-A0A9X7XSR6-F1
#
_entry.id   AF-A0A9X7XSR6-F1
#
_cell.length_a   1.000
_cell.length_b   1.000
_cell.length_c   1.000
_cell.angle_alpha   90.00
_cell.angle_beta   90.00
_cell.angle_gamma   90.00
#
_symmetry.space_group_name_H-M   'P 1'
#
loop_
_entity.id
_entity.type
_entity.pdbx_description
1 polymer ?
#
loop_
_entity_poly.entity_id
_entity_poly.type
_entity_poly.pdbx_seq_one_letter_code
_entity_poly.pdbx_strand_id
1 'polypeptide(L)'
;MKLFKRALPVFLLAISLVAPASAEKVGGYEYPVKPGTTEWKALESKMERQKVSQIPEDVLEQLSTEELVETVLDYPFLIDMYAYDSFEQGFSAVSSNFNGLKELLKREDAASKLLEKYKVTKESKGVKKASSDEMLDLKNLEIILEQSEIKEKLSPNEVEEVEELTEEPKRAAAAIYVKTPKGTKVEVLQLGERLSSAEIKALDREVERAYPRTTLLRSATTNYNCHSYAWYSTSSSNKYWMNDPGAYMTDGSYKKKSSASGDSKIYYDVRGNEHTGIVTTVYSGPPAPGKDQASMIKVKSKWGQLGLVEHMADDCPYYTSDSDLEFYK
;
A
#
# COMPACT_ATOMS: atom_id res chain seq x y z
N MET A 1 -66.16 -35.65 57.08
CA MET A 1 -64.83 -35.89 56.47
C MET A 1 -64.65 -34.96 55.28
N LYS A 2 -63.98 -33.81 55.47
CA LYS A 2 -63.54 -32.92 54.39
C LYS A 2 -62.01 -32.78 54.51
N LEU A 3 -61.29 -33.34 53.54
CA LEU A 3 -59.83 -33.30 53.44
C LEU A 3 -59.40 -31.94 52.89
N PHE A 4 -58.60 -31.19 53.67
CA PHE A 4 -57.91 -29.99 53.24
C PHE A 4 -56.68 -30.37 52.39
N LYS A 5 -56.59 -29.90 51.14
CA LYS A 5 -55.36 -29.95 50.33
C LYS A 5 -54.55 -28.68 50.59
N ARG A 6 -53.34 -28.84 51.14
CA ARG A 6 -52.32 -27.78 51.23
C ARG A 6 -51.63 -27.63 49.87
N ALA A 7 -51.58 -26.42 49.32
CA ALA A 7 -50.76 -26.07 48.17
C ALA A 7 -49.37 -25.63 48.67
N LEU A 8 -48.32 -26.15 48.01
CA LEU A 8 -46.91 -25.80 48.24
C LEU A 8 -46.55 -24.57 47.40
N PRO A 9 -45.78 -23.58 47.89
CA PRO A 9 -45.35 -22.46 47.06
C PRO A 9 -44.15 -22.88 46.20
N VAL A 10 -44.27 -22.69 44.88
CA VAL A 10 -43.17 -22.82 43.92
C VAL A 10 -42.34 -21.54 43.98
N PHE A 11 -41.09 -21.64 44.44
CA PHE A 11 -40.11 -20.56 44.36
C PHE A 11 -39.48 -20.60 42.96
N LEU A 12 -39.81 -19.60 42.13
CA LEU A 12 -39.16 -19.38 40.83
C LEU A 12 -37.82 -18.69 41.08
N LEU A 13 -36.73 -19.43 40.90
CA LEU A 13 -35.37 -18.90 40.90
C LEU A 13 -35.16 -18.18 39.55
N ALA A 14 -35.15 -16.85 39.56
CA ALA A 14 -34.84 -16.04 38.38
C ALA A 14 -33.33 -16.13 38.10
N ILE A 15 -32.94 -16.97 37.15
CA ILE A 15 -31.59 -16.98 36.59
C ILE A 15 -31.50 -15.78 35.64
N SER A 16 -30.80 -14.73 36.07
CA SER A 16 -30.42 -13.61 35.22
C SER A 16 -29.43 -14.10 34.16
N LEU A 17 -29.93 -14.41 32.97
CA LEU A 17 -29.12 -14.53 31.75
C LEU A 17 -28.54 -13.14 31.43
N VAL A 18 -27.30 -12.90 31.84
CA VAL A 18 -26.51 -11.79 31.29
C VAL A 18 -26.19 -12.20 29.86
N ALA A 19 -26.84 -11.55 28.89
CA ALA A 19 -26.44 -11.67 27.49
C ALA A 19 -24.99 -11.18 27.37
N PRO A 20 -24.11 -11.86 26.63
CA PRO A 20 -22.80 -11.31 26.32
C PRO A 20 -23.02 -9.95 25.65
N ALA A 21 -22.33 -8.92 26.14
CA ALA A 21 -22.30 -7.63 25.50
C ALA A 21 -21.89 -7.86 24.04
N SER A 22 -22.75 -7.45 23.10
CA SER A 22 -22.35 -7.33 21.70
C SER A 22 -21.17 -6.37 21.69
N ALA A 23 -19.96 -6.84 21.36
CA ALA A 23 -18.81 -5.98 21.20
C ALA A 23 -19.19 -4.87 20.22
N GLU A 24 -19.25 -3.62 20.67
CA GLU A 24 -19.37 -2.49 19.78
C GLU A 24 -18.17 -2.51 18.84
N LYS A 25 -18.40 -2.24 17.55
CA LYS A 25 -17.31 -2.11 16.59
C LYS A 25 -16.40 -0.99 17.07
N VAL A 26 -15.16 -1.32 17.47
CA VAL A 26 -14.15 -0.32 17.80
C VAL A 26 -13.93 0.52 16.55
N GLY A 27 -14.21 1.82 16.64
CA GLY A 27 -14.06 2.77 15.53
C GLY A 27 -12.77 3.56 15.68
N GLY A 28 -11.96 3.63 14.63
CA GLY A 28 -10.80 4.51 14.57
C GLY A 28 -11.15 5.97 14.27
N TYR A 29 -10.13 6.79 14.07
CA TYR A 29 -10.28 8.16 13.60
C TYR A 29 -10.84 8.19 12.17
N GLU A 30 -11.92 8.95 11.97
CA GLU A 30 -12.51 9.14 10.65
C GLU A 30 -11.87 10.33 9.93
N TYR A 31 -11.10 10.06 8.88
CA TYR A 31 -10.49 11.09 8.03
C TYR A 31 -11.57 12.00 7.40
N PRO A 32 -11.54 13.33 7.66
CA PRO A 32 -12.54 14.26 7.12
C PRO A 32 -12.48 14.37 5.60
N VAL A 33 -11.27 14.30 5.03
CA VAL A 33 -11.01 14.34 3.59
C VAL A 33 -10.38 13.01 3.20
N LYS A 34 -11.15 12.16 2.53
CA LYS A 34 -10.77 10.78 2.19
C LYS A 34 -11.26 10.37 0.80
N PRO A 35 -10.73 9.28 0.22
CA PRO A 35 -11.20 8.76 -1.06
C PRO A 35 -12.72 8.70 -1.17
N GLY A 36 -13.26 9.29 -2.24
CA GLY A 36 -14.70 9.38 -2.50
C GLY A 36 -15.32 10.75 -2.17
N THR A 37 -14.72 11.54 -1.29
CA THR A 37 -15.16 12.93 -1.00
C THR A 37 -14.88 13.88 -2.17
N THR A 38 -15.61 15.01 -2.22
CA THR A 38 -15.41 16.04 -3.25
C THR A 38 -14.06 16.72 -3.08
N GLU A 39 -13.70 16.99 -1.83
CA GLU A 39 -12.45 17.61 -1.39
C GLU A 39 -11.26 16.75 -1.82
N TRP A 40 -11.31 15.43 -1.61
CA TRP A 40 -10.23 14.52 -2.04
C TRP A 40 -9.98 14.55 -3.54
N LYS A 41 -11.04 14.60 -4.34
CA LYS A 41 -10.95 14.66 -5.81
C LYS A 41 -10.41 16.00 -6.32
N ALA A 42 -10.57 17.08 -5.54
CA ALA A 42 -10.10 18.41 -5.89
C ALA A 42 -8.59 18.59 -5.63
N LEU A 43 -7.97 17.73 -4.80
CA LEU A 43 -6.54 17.79 -4.50
C LEU A 43 -5.72 17.24 -5.67
N GLU A 44 -4.75 18.03 -6.12
CA GLU A 44 -4.08 17.82 -7.39
C GLU A 44 -2.83 16.95 -7.27
N SER A 45 -2.15 16.97 -6.13
CA SER A 45 -0.95 16.15 -5.91
C SER A 45 -1.08 15.21 -4.71
N LYS A 46 -0.24 14.17 -4.70
CA LYS A 46 -0.12 13.24 -3.57
C LYS A 46 0.25 13.98 -2.28
N MET A 47 1.16 14.96 -2.35
CA MET A 47 1.57 15.76 -1.18
C MET A 47 0.40 16.53 -0.55
N GLU A 48 -0.52 17.08 -1.35
CA GLU A 48 -1.71 17.76 -0.84
C GLU A 48 -2.65 16.80 -0.12
N ARG A 49 -2.86 15.61 -0.70
CA ARG A 49 -3.65 14.54 -0.08
C ARG A 49 -3.00 14.01 1.21
N GLN A 50 -1.68 13.85 1.23
CA GLN A 50 -0.97 13.41 2.44
C GLN A 50 -1.12 14.37 3.62
N LYS A 51 -1.16 15.69 3.36
CA LYS A 51 -1.35 16.71 4.41
C LYS A 51 -2.71 16.57 5.09
N VAL A 52 -3.77 16.34 4.33
CA VAL A 52 -5.13 16.18 4.88
C VAL A 52 -5.36 14.79 5.50
N SER A 53 -4.49 13.82 5.19
CA SER A 53 -4.50 12.48 5.78
C SER A 53 -3.66 12.36 7.06
N GLN A 54 -3.11 13.46 7.61
CA GLN A 54 -2.49 13.41 8.94
C GLN A 54 -3.56 13.47 10.03
N ILE A 55 -3.32 12.78 11.13
CA ILE A 55 -4.19 12.81 12.31
C ILE A 55 -3.80 14.03 13.15
N PRO A 56 -4.73 14.86 13.66
CA PRO A 56 -4.39 15.92 14.60
C PRO A 56 -3.68 15.34 15.83
N GLU A 57 -2.57 15.94 16.28
CA GLU A 57 -1.74 15.37 17.35
C GLU A 57 -2.51 15.18 18.67
N ASP A 58 -3.41 16.10 19.01
CA ASP A 58 -4.27 16.01 20.19
C ASP A 58 -5.26 14.84 20.12
N VAL A 59 -5.69 14.47 18.91
CA VAL A 59 -6.53 13.28 18.67
C VAL A 59 -5.68 12.02 18.69
N LEU A 60 -4.51 12.04 18.05
CA LEU A 60 -3.60 10.90 17.94
C LEU A 60 -3.14 10.40 19.31
N GLU A 61 -2.84 11.31 20.24
CA GLU A 61 -2.48 11.00 21.63
C GLU A 61 -3.62 10.34 22.43
N GLN A 62 -4.88 10.54 22.02
CA GLN A 62 -6.05 10.03 22.73
C GLN A 62 -6.52 8.65 22.23
N LEU A 63 -6.12 8.25 21.01
CA LEU A 63 -6.49 6.95 20.45
C LEU A 63 -5.88 5.82 21.27
N SER A 64 -6.69 4.84 21.67
CA SER A 64 -6.19 3.53 22.12
C SER A 64 -5.44 2.82 21.00
N THR A 65 -4.66 1.78 21.32
CA THR A 65 -3.87 1.06 20.31
C THR A 65 -4.79 0.34 19.33
N GLU A 66 -5.92 -0.17 19.80
CA GLU A 66 -6.97 -0.77 18.99
C GLU A 66 -7.57 0.23 17.99
N GLU A 67 -7.96 1.42 18.47
CA GLU A 67 -8.48 2.49 17.60
C GLU A 67 -7.43 2.97 16.60
N LEU A 68 -6.16 3.03 17.01
CA LEU A 68 -5.06 3.40 16.12
C LEU A 68 -4.82 2.33 15.04
N VAL A 69 -4.95 1.04 15.35
CA VAL A 69 -4.86 -0.03 14.35
C VAL A 69 -5.96 0.13 13.29
N GLU A 70 -7.21 0.37 13.69
CA GLU A 70 -8.29 0.65 12.73
C GLU A 70 -7.99 1.90 11.90
N THR A 71 -7.50 2.97 12.55
CA THR A 71 -7.12 4.23 11.90
C THR A 71 -6.01 4.05 10.85
N VAL A 72 -5.05 3.17 11.12
CA VAL A 72 -3.96 2.82 10.19
C VAL A 72 -4.51 2.04 9.01
N LEU A 73 -5.40 1.05 9.22
CA LEU A 73 -6.03 0.30 8.14
C LEU A 73 -6.90 1.17 7.24
N ASP A 74 -7.55 2.18 7.81
CA ASP A 74 -8.36 3.17 7.08
C ASP A 74 -7.51 4.29 6.43
N TYR A 75 -6.18 4.29 6.59
CA TYR A 75 -5.31 5.32 6.02
C TYR A 75 -5.39 5.35 4.49
N PRO A 76 -5.71 6.50 3.86
CA PRO A 76 -5.96 6.58 2.41
C PRO A 76 -4.83 6.13 1.48
N PHE A 77 -3.58 6.13 1.96
CA PHE A 77 -2.40 5.71 1.19
C PHE A 77 -1.74 4.45 1.73
N LEU A 78 -2.47 3.62 2.49
CA LEU A 78 -1.92 2.33 2.92
C LEU A 78 -1.59 1.42 1.72
N ILE A 79 -2.31 1.61 0.60
CA ILE A 79 -2.04 0.97 -0.69
C ILE A 79 -0.62 1.22 -1.22
N ASP A 80 0.05 2.30 -0.80
CA ASP A 80 1.43 2.60 -1.23
C ASP A 80 2.43 1.54 -0.75
N MET A 81 2.09 0.69 0.25
CA MET A 81 2.94 -0.46 0.63
C MET A 81 3.23 -1.41 -0.54
N TYR A 82 2.35 -1.45 -1.55
CA TYR A 82 2.47 -2.32 -2.73
C TYR A 82 3.20 -1.67 -3.91
N ALA A 83 3.55 -0.38 -3.80
CA ALA A 83 4.11 0.39 -4.91
C ALA A 83 5.62 0.19 -5.08
N TYR A 84 6.31 -0.52 -4.20
CA TYR A 84 7.78 -0.58 -4.18
C TYR A 84 8.31 -1.95 -4.63
N ASP A 85 9.65 -2.09 -4.67
CA ASP A 85 10.30 -3.38 -4.98
C ASP A 85 10.13 -4.42 -3.86
N SER A 86 9.88 -3.97 -2.64
CA SER A 86 9.51 -4.83 -1.51
C SER A 86 8.47 -4.18 -0.61
N PHE A 87 7.76 -5.01 0.16
CA PHE A 87 6.85 -4.51 1.20
C PHE A 87 7.58 -3.74 2.30
N GLU A 88 8.82 -4.08 2.60
CA GLU A 88 9.68 -3.33 3.54
C GLU A 88 9.90 -1.89 3.08
N GLN A 89 10.25 -1.69 1.79
CA GLN A 89 10.40 -0.35 1.23
C GLN A 89 9.08 0.43 1.25
N GLY A 90 7.99 -0.22 0.84
CA GLY A 90 6.66 0.41 0.86
C GLY A 90 6.19 0.76 2.27
N PHE A 91 6.39 -0.13 3.23
CA PHE A 91 6.11 0.11 4.64
C PHE A 91 6.92 1.28 5.18
N SER A 92 8.23 1.31 4.90
CA SER A 92 9.12 2.41 5.30
C SER A 92 8.67 3.74 4.70
N ALA A 93 8.24 3.75 3.43
CA ALA A 93 7.72 4.95 2.78
C ALA A 93 6.40 5.43 3.39
N VAL A 94 5.45 4.53 3.67
CA VAL A 94 4.17 4.87 4.34
C VAL A 94 4.45 5.39 5.75
N SER A 95 5.22 4.64 6.54
CA SER A 95 5.64 5.02 7.90
C SER A 95 6.29 6.40 7.91
N SER A 96 7.22 6.68 6.99
CA SER A 96 7.93 7.97 6.94
C SER A 96 7.00 9.17 6.66
N ASN A 97 5.84 8.95 6.05
CA ASN A 97 4.93 10.01 5.61
C ASN A 97 3.61 10.10 6.38
N PHE A 98 3.34 9.20 7.31
CA PHE A 98 2.06 9.12 8.02
C PHE A 98 2.25 9.05 9.54
N ASN A 99 1.75 10.04 10.27
CA ASN A 99 1.92 10.11 11.72
C ASN A 99 1.23 8.97 12.48
N GLY A 100 0.12 8.43 12.00
CA GLY A 100 -0.57 7.31 12.67
C GLY A 100 0.25 6.03 12.71
N LEU A 101 0.88 5.63 11.59
CA LEU A 101 1.75 4.45 11.58
C LEU A 101 3.04 4.68 12.37
N LYS A 102 3.62 5.90 12.33
CA LYS A 102 4.75 6.26 13.21
C LYS A 102 4.40 6.12 14.67
N GLU A 103 3.21 6.55 15.07
CA GLU A 103 2.75 6.45 16.45
C GLU A 103 2.50 5.00 16.84
N LEU A 104 1.86 4.20 15.98
CA LEU A 104 1.63 2.77 16.23
C LEU A 104 2.96 2.04 16.48
N LEU A 105 3.98 2.35 15.69
CA LEU A 105 5.32 1.79 15.86
C LEU A 105 6.00 2.11 17.20
N LYS A 106 5.58 3.15 17.92
CA LYS A 106 6.11 3.49 19.25
C LYS A 106 5.43 2.73 20.38
N ARG A 107 4.24 2.15 20.15
CA ARG A 107 3.45 1.53 21.21
C ARG A 107 3.94 0.11 21.48
N GLU A 108 4.20 -0.19 22.74
CA GLU A 108 4.71 -1.49 23.19
C GLU A 108 3.70 -2.63 22.92
N ASP A 109 2.40 -2.33 22.99
CA ASP A 109 1.31 -3.30 22.75
C ASP A 109 0.86 -3.38 21.28
N ALA A 110 1.49 -2.64 20.37
CA ALA A 110 1.10 -2.57 18.96
C ALA A 110 1.07 -3.94 18.29
N ALA A 111 2.10 -4.76 18.51
CA ALA A 111 2.23 -6.06 17.87
C ALA A 111 1.11 -7.03 18.29
N SER A 112 0.80 -7.07 19.59
CA SER A 112 -0.30 -7.85 20.14
C SER A 112 -1.66 -7.42 19.58
N LYS A 113 -1.89 -6.10 19.45
CA LYS A 113 -3.16 -5.56 18.92
C LYS A 113 -3.32 -5.74 17.41
N LEU A 114 -2.24 -5.66 16.65
CA LEU A 114 -2.23 -6.04 15.23
C LEU A 114 -2.57 -7.52 15.06
N LEU A 115 -1.99 -8.40 15.88
CA LEU A 115 -2.25 -9.84 15.83
C LEU A 115 -3.69 -10.18 16.24
N GLU A 116 -4.22 -9.53 17.28
CA GLU A 116 -5.63 -9.64 17.69
C GLU A 116 -6.57 -9.26 16.53
N LYS A 117 -6.33 -8.10 15.90
CA LYS A 117 -7.09 -7.63 14.74
C LYS A 117 -6.99 -8.60 13.55
N TYR A 118 -5.81 -9.16 13.30
CA TYR A 118 -5.60 -10.17 12.27
C TYR A 118 -6.48 -11.40 12.50
N LYS A 119 -6.48 -11.96 13.72
CA LYS A 119 -7.28 -13.13 14.10
C LYS A 119 -8.77 -12.89 13.89
N VAL A 120 -9.29 -11.79 14.41
CA VAL A 120 -10.71 -11.41 14.27
C VAL A 120 -11.10 -11.28 12.79
N THR A 121 -10.25 -10.63 11.99
CA THR A 121 -10.50 -10.42 10.57
C THR A 121 -10.37 -11.73 9.76
N LYS A 122 -9.52 -12.67 10.18
CA LYS A 122 -9.38 -13.99 9.54
C LYS A 122 -10.60 -14.88 9.83
N GLU A 123 -11.07 -14.89 11.07
CA GLU A 123 -12.26 -15.64 11.47
C GLU A 123 -13.53 -15.15 10.78
N SER A 124 -13.68 -13.83 10.61
CA SER A 124 -14.86 -13.25 9.93
C SER A 124 -14.98 -13.71 8.47
N LYS A 125 -13.85 -13.93 7.78
CA LYS A 125 -13.81 -14.51 6.41
C LYS A 125 -14.19 -15.99 6.36
N GLY A 126 -13.95 -16.75 7.43
CA GLY A 126 -14.37 -18.15 7.51
C GLY A 126 -15.90 -18.32 7.53
N VAL A 127 -16.62 -17.27 7.95
CA VAL A 127 -18.08 -17.28 8.16
C VAL A 127 -18.86 -16.60 7.02
N LYS A 128 -18.26 -15.65 6.30
CA LYS A 128 -18.86 -14.93 5.15
C LYS A 128 -17.93 -14.97 3.96
N LYS A 129 -18.47 -15.01 2.73
CA LYS A 129 -17.67 -14.75 1.52
C LYS A 129 -17.07 -13.33 1.65
N ALA A 130 -15.79 -13.26 2.02
CA ALA A 130 -15.10 -12.02 2.33
C ALA A 130 -15.30 -10.97 1.23
N SER A 131 -15.60 -9.73 1.62
CA SER A 131 -15.50 -8.61 0.71
C SER A 131 -14.04 -8.44 0.25
N SER A 132 -13.84 -7.79 -0.90
CA SER A 132 -12.48 -7.48 -1.36
C SER A 132 -11.69 -6.60 -0.41
N ASP A 133 -12.39 -5.84 0.42
CA ASP A 133 -11.81 -4.81 1.28
C ASP A 133 -11.28 -5.52 2.55
N GLU A 134 -12.09 -6.42 3.13
CA GLU A 134 -11.61 -7.35 4.18
C GLU A 134 -10.47 -8.25 3.68
N MET A 135 -10.46 -8.60 2.37
CA MET A 135 -9.34 -9.29 1.74
C MET A 135 -8.02 -8.52 1.86
N LEU A 136 -8.06 -7.25 1.48
CA LEU A 136 -6.90 -6.37 1.54
C LEU A 136 -6.48 -6.06 2.97
N ASP A 137 -7.43 -5.88 3.90
CA ASP A 137 -7.12 -5.64 5.32
C ASP A 137 -6.28 -6.76 5.94
N LEU A 138 -6.60 -8.04 5.66
CA LEU A 138 -5.73 -9.13 6.12
C LEU A 138 -4.34 -9.07 5.50
N LYS A 139 -4.25 -8.74 4.20
CA LYS A 139 -2.94 -8.64 3.54
C LYS A 139 -2.13 -7.46 4.10
N ASN A 140 -2.77 -6.34 4.38
CA ASN A 140 -2.13 -5.20 5.03
C ASN A 140 -1.65 -5.57 6.45
N LEU A 141 -2.45 -6.30 7.22
CA LEU A 141 -2.06 -6.78 8.54
C LEU A 141 -0.89 -7.77 8.47
N GLU A 142 -0.91 -8.72 7.54
CA GLU A 142 0.22 -9.64 7.29
C GLU A 142 1.49 -8.85 6.98
N ILE A 143 1.42 -7.89 6.05
CA ILE A 143 2.55 -7.02 5.70
C ILE A 143 3.08 -6.28 6.93
N ILE A 144 2.21 -5.64 7.72
CA ILE A 144 2.63 -4.85 8.89
C ILE A 144 3.23 -5.76 9.98
N LEU A 145 2.63 -6.92 10.24
CA LEU A 145 3.12 -7.90 11.22
C LEU A 145 4.49 -8.48 10.84
N GLU A 146 4.81 -8.54 9.53
CA GLU A 146 6.10 -9.03 9.04
C GLU A 146 7.26 -8.04 9.22
N GLN A 147 7.00 -6.77 9.53
CA GLN A 147 8.04 -5.76 9.64
C GLN A 147 8.87 -5.97 10.90
N SER A 148 10.19 -5.77 10.80
CA SER A 148 11.14 -5.95 11.92
C SER A 148 10.69 -5.21 13.18
N GLU A 149 10.27 -3.96 13.02
CA GLU A 149 9.87 -3.05 14.09
C GLU A 149 8.63 -3.53 14.86
N ILE A 150 7.82 -4.41 14.24
CA ILE A 150 6.67 -5.07 14.87
C ILE A 150 7.08 -6.43 15.42
N LYS A 151 7.81 -7.25 14.64
CA LYS A 151 8.24 -8.59 15.07
C LYS A 151 9.10 -8.57 16.33
N GLU A 152 9.94 -7.56 16.48
CA GLU A 152 10.78 -7.38 17.67
C GLU A 152 9.97 -7.16 18.96
N LYS A 153 8.69 -6.78 18.84
CA LYS A 153 7.76 -6.61 19.98
C LYS A 153 6.87 -7.83 20.23
N LEU A 154 6.90 -8.85 19.38
CA LEU A 154 6.12 -10.08 19.56
C LEU A 154 6.79 -10.99 20.60
N SER A 155 5.97 -11.70 21.38
CA SER A 155 6.46 -12.81 22.17
C SER A 155 6.90 -13.98 21.26
N PRO A 156 7.77 -14.89 21.71
CA PRO A 156 8.23 -16.02 20.89
C PRO A 156 7.10 -16.86 20.27
N ASN A 157 6.01 -17.06 21.00
CA ASN A 157 4.85 -17.81 20.50
C ASN A 157 4.11 -17.04 19.38
N GLU A 158 4.03 -15.71 19.50
CA GLU A 158 3.39 -14.88 18.48
C GLU A 158 4.27 -14.74 17.22
N VAL A 159 5.60 -14.78 17.37
CA VAL A 159 6.53 -14.83 16.22
C VAL A 159 6.29 -16.09 15.40
N GLU A 160 6.24 -17.26 16.04
CA GLU A 160 5.95 -18.54 15.35
C GLU A 160 4.60 -18.49 14.63
N GLU A 161 3.59 -17.90 15.28
CA GLU A 161 2.28 -17.72 14.67
C GLU A 161 2.33 -16.82 13.43
N VAL A 162 3.04 -15.68 13.48
CA VAL A 162 3.20 -14.77 12.33
C VAL A 162 3.99 -15.44 11.20
N GLU A 163 5.07 -16.17 11.50
CA GLU A 163 5.87 -16.85 10.48
C GLU A 163 5.03 -17.87 9.69
N GLU A 164 4.13 -18.61 10.36
CA GLU A 164 3.21 -19.56 9.70
C GLU A 164 2.23 -18.88 8.73
N LEU A 165 1.84 -17.61 8.97
CA LEU A 165 0.93 -16.88 8.08
C LEU A 165 1.55 -16.55 6.71
N THR A 166 2.88 -16.54 6.65
CA THR A 166 3.64 -15.82 5.60
C THR A 166 4.57 -16.73 4.81
N GLU A 167 4.41 -18.05 4.94
CA GLU A 167 5.23 -19.02 4.21
C GLU A 167 5.04 -18.90 2.69
N GLU A 168 5.77 -17.97 2.09
CA GLU A 168 5.96 -17.88 0.66
C GLU A 168 7.01 -18.92 0.26
N PRO A 169 6.74 -19.74 -0.76
CA PRO A 169 7.73 -20.69 -1.25
C PRO A 169 8.96 -19.92 -1.77
N LYS A 170 10.06 -20.00 -1.01
CA LYS A 170 11.38 -19.49 -1.42
C LYS A 170 11.80 -20.18 -2.71
N ARG A 171 11.60 -19.53 -3.85
CA ARG A 171 12.14 -20.00 -5.13
C ARG A 171 13.55 -19.48 -5.28
N ALA A 172 14.52 -20.39 -5.29
CA ALA A 172 15.87 -20.08 -5.77
C ALA A 172 15.77 -19.65 -7.24
N ALA A 173 15.93 -18.36 -7.51
CA ALA A 173 15.96 -17.84 -8.86
C ALA A 173 17.40 -17.89 -9.38
N ALA A 174 17.60 -18.56 -10.53
CA ALA A 174 18.83 -18.37 -11.29
C ALA A 174 18.90 -16.91 -11.77
N ALA A 175 20.10 -16.32 -11.82
CA ALA A 175 20.27 -14.97 -12.36
C ALA A 175 19.85 -14.93 -13.84
N ILE A 176 18.77 -14.20 -14.14
CA ILE A 176 18.29 -13.96 -15.51
C ILE A 176 18.75 -12.58 -15.93
N TYR A 177 19.08 -12.41 -17.21
CA TYR A 177 19.56 -11.13 -17.72
C TYR A 177 18.76 -10.69 -18.94
N VAL A 178 18.49 -9.38 -19.01
CA VAL A 178 18.17 -8.68 -20.25
C VAL A 178 19.41 -7.91 -20.73
N LYS A 179 19.32 -7.28 -21.89
CA LYS A 179 20.40 -6.44 -22.41
C LYS A 179 19.90 -5.03 -22.70
N THR A 180 20.73 -4.04 -22.39
CA THR A 180 20.56 -2.68 -22.87
C THR A 180 20.68 -2.62 -24.41
N PRO A 181 20.27 -1.53 -25.06
CA PRO A 181 20.55 -1.29 -26.48
C PRO A 181 22.03 -1.41 -26.88
N LYS A 182 22.97 -1.11 -25.97
CA LYS A 182 24.41 -1.28 -26.19
C LYS A 182 24.95 -2.67 -25.80
N GLY A 183 24.08 -3.56 -25.32
CA GLY A 183 24.40 -4.96 -25.08
C GLY A 183 24.89 -5.28 -23.67
N THR A 184 24.95 -4.29 -22.77
CA THR A 184 25.29 -4.49 -21.35
C THR A 184 24.22 -5.36 -20.71
N LYS A 185 24.65 -6.39 -19.97
CA LYS A 185 23.72 -7.28 -19.25
C LYS A 185 23.16 -6.57 -18.03
N VAL A 186 21.86 -6.68 -17.83
CA VAL A 186 21.14 -6.17 -16.64
C VAL A 186 20.43 -7.34 -16.00
N GLU A 187 20.67 -7.57 -14.72
CA GLU A 187 20.03 -8.63 -13.95
C GLU A 187 18.53 -8.33 -13.74
N VAL A 188 17.72 -9.37 -13.87
CA VAL A 188 16.27 -9.32 -13.69
C VAL A 188 15.77 -10.58 -12.99
N LEU A 189 14.61 -10.46 -12.35
CA LEU A 189 13.92 -11.57 -11.70
C LEU A 189 12.69 -11.96 -12.51
N GLN A 190 12.34 -13.26 -12.53
CA GLN A 190 11.07 -13.75 -13.05
C GLN A 190 10.23 -14.25 -11.88
N LEU A 191 9.50 -13.34 -11.24
CA LEU A 191 8.78 -13.61 -9.99
C LEU A 191 7.57 -14.53 -10.18
N GLY A 192 6.93 -14.47 -11.36
CA GLY A 192 5.62 -15.05 -11.60
C GLY A 192 4.50 -14.21 -10.99
N GLU A 193 3.25 -14.49 -11.38
CA GLU A 193 2.08 -13.86 -10.76
C GLU A 193 1.83 -14.48 -9.38
N ARG A 194 1.72 -13.63 -8.36
CA ARG A 194 1.44 -14.03 -6.98
C ARG A 194 0.11 -13.49 -6.46
N LEU A 195 -0.51 -12.57 -7.20
CA LEU A 195 -1.81 -12.02 -6.84
C LEU A 195 -2.93 -12.90 -7.41
N SER A 196 -3.91 -13.21 -6.58
CA SER A 196 -5.19 -13.76 -7.03
C SER A 196 -5.99 -12.72 -7.83
N SER A 197 -6.94 -13.19 -8.63
CA SER A 197 -7.83 -12.28 -9.37
C SER A 197 -8.64 -11.35 -8.47
N ALA A 198 -8.93 -11.77 -7.24
CA ALA A 198 -9.64 -10.94 -6.27
C ALA A 198 -8.73 -9.83 -5.71
N GLU A 199 -7.48 -10.15 -5.41
CA GLU A 199 -6.47 -9.16 -4.98
C GLU A 199 -6.18 -8.16 -6.08
N ILE A 200 -5.97 -8.60 -7.33
CA ILE A 200 -5.77 -7.71 -8.48
C ILE A 200 -6.90 -6.68 -8.57
N LYS A 201 -8.16 -7.14 -8.49
CA LYS A 201 -9.33 -6.25 -8.55
C LYS A 201 -9.44 -5.33 -7.33
N ALA A 202 -8.99 -5.76 -6.14
CA ALA A 202 -8.97 -4.93 -4.95
C ALA A 202 -7.92 -3.82 -5.09
N LEU A 203 -6.69 -4.18 -5.47
CA LEU A 203 -5.58 -3.24 -5.67
C LEU A 203 -5.90 -2.21 -6.76
N ASP A 204 -6.44 -2.64 -7.90
CA ASP A 204 -6.84 -1.73 -8.98
C ASP A 204 -7.85 -0.67 -8.48
N ARG A 205 -8.83 -1.08 -7.67
CA ARG A 205 -9.83 -0.16 -7.09
C ARG A 205 -9.22 0.78 -6.05
N GLU A 206 -8.32 0.30 -5.20
CA GLU A 206 -7.70 1.16 -4.20
C GLU A 206 -6.75 2.20 -4.83
N VAL A 207 -6.09 1.86 -5.94
CA VAL A 207 -5.35 2.85 -6.74
C VAL A 207 -6.30 3.94 -7.28
N GLU A 208 -7.42 3.56 -7.89
CA GLU A 208 -8.40 4.54 -8.41
C GLU A 208 -8.98 5.43 -7.30
N ARG A 209 -9.20 4.88 -6.10
CA ARG A 209 -9.70 5.60 -4.93
C ARG A 209 -8.67 6.58 -4.38
N ALA A 210 -7.45 6.10 -4.13
CA ALA A 210 -6.38 6.90 -3.55
C ALA A 210 -5.88 7.96 -4.53
N TYR A 211 -5.87 7.65 -5.83
CA TYR A 211 -5.33 8.49 -6.90
C TYR A 211 -6.38 8.78 -8.00
N PRO A 212 -7.37 9.65 -7.72
CA PRO A 212 -8.53 9.86 -8.61
C PRO A 212 -8.19 10.56 -9.94
N ARG A 213 -6.97 11.11 -10.08
CA ARG A 213 -6.49 11.74 -11.33
C ARG A 213 -5.70 10.79 -12.22
N THR A 214 -5.52 9.54 -11.80
CA THR A 214 -4.80 8.52 -12.56
C THR A 214 -5.72 7.77 -13.50
N THR A 215 -5.15 7.18 -14.54
CA THR A 215 -5.86 6.28 -15.44
C THR A 215 -5.20 4.92 -15.43
N LEU A 216 -5.92 3.89 -15.00
CA LEU A 216 -5.46 2.51 -15.07
C LEU A 216 -5.38 2.04 -16.52
N LEU A 217 -4.21 1.59 -16.95
CA LEU A 217 -3.96 1.10 -18.31
C LEU A 217 -3.87 -0.42 -18.35
N ARG A 218 -3.28 -1.04 -17.32
CA ARG A 218 -3.27 -2.49 -17.10
C ARG A 218 -3.32 -2.77 -15.61
N SER A 219 -4.03 -3.82 -15.25
CA SER A 219 -4.19 -4.28 -13.87
C SER A 219 -2.88 -4.59 -13.15
N ALA A 220 -2.96 -4.62 -11.82
CA ALA A 220 -1.91 -5.06 -10.92
C ALA A 220 -1.33 -6.43 -11.33
N THR A 221 -0.02 -6.59 -11.10
CA THR A 221 0.73 -7.82 -11.37
C THR A 221 2.10 -7.76 -10.71
N THR A 222 2.60 -8.90 -10.24
CA THR A 222 3.96 -9.04 -9.69
C THR A 222 5.03 -9.36 -10.74
N ASN A 223 4.67 -9.43 -12.03
CA ASN A 223 5.59 -9.92 -13.06
C ASN A 223 6.67 -8.91 -13.50
N TYR A 224 6.39 -7.61 -13.43
CA TYR A 224 7.33 -6.56 -13.86
C TYR A 224 7.06 -5.26 -13.11
N ASN A 225 8.08 -4.40 -13.01
CA ASN A 225 8.04 -3.11 -12.33
C ASN A 225 8.29 -1.93 -13.28
N CYS A 226 8.40 -0.74 -12.70
CA CYS A 226 8.54 0.53 -13.41
C CYS A 226 9.80 0.57 -14.31
N HIS A 227 10.92 0.11 -13.79
CA HIS A 227 12.21 0.09 -14.48
C HIS A 227 12.16 -0.83 -15.69
N SER A 228 11.69 -2.07 -15.52
CA SER A 228 11.57 -3.02 -16.62
C SER A 228 10.60 -2.53 -17.70
N TYR A 229 9.48 -1.90 -17.33
CA TYR A 229 8.54 -1.33 -18.27
C TYR A 229 9.18 -0.22 -19.12
N ALA A 230 9.85 0.74 -18.46
CA ALA A 230 10.36 1.93 -19.11
C ALA A 230 11.62 1.67 -19.93
N TRP A 231 12.59 0.92 -19.38
CA TRP A 231 13.91 0.71 -19.96
C TRP A 231 14.00 -0.49 -20.89
N TYR A 232 13.26 -1.55 -20.60
CA TYR A 232 13.37 -2.83 -21.30
C TYR A 232 12.21 -3.12 -22.25
N SER A 233 10.97 -3.23 -21.74
CA SER A 233 9.83 -3.67 -22.56
C SER A 233 8.49 -3.18 -22.05
N THR A 234 7.78 -2.47 -22.93
CA THR A 234 6.40 -2.01 -22.71
C THR A 234 5.34 -3.08 -23.04
N SER A 235 5.77 -4.26 -23.50
CA SER A 235 4.87 -5.38 -23.87
C SER A 235 4.01 -5.83 -22.69
N SER A 236 2.77 -6.23 -22.96
CA SER A 236 1.89 -6.86 -21.97
C SER A 236 2.38 -8.25 -21.54
N SER A 237 3.33 -8.84 -22.27
CA SER A 237 3.97 -10.11 -21.93
C SER A 237 5.31 -9.93 -21.21
N ASN A 238 5.64 -8.72 -20.75
CA ASN A 238 6.83 -8.50 -19.93
C ASN A 238 6.71 -9.28 -18.61
N LYS A 239 7.74 -10.07 -18.31
CA LYS A 239 7.78 -11.01 -17.17
C LYS A 239 9.00 -10.80 -16.28
N TYR A 240 9.68 -9.67 -16.45
CA TYR A 240 10.94 -9.39 -15.79
C TYR A 240 10.79 -8.21 -14.84
N TRP A 241 11.15 -8.44 -13.59
CA TRP A 241 11.32 -7.44 -12.56
C TRP A 241 12.76 -6.95 -12.57
N MET A 242 12.99 -5.63 -12.54
CA MET A 242 14.32 -5.03 -12.66
C MET A 242 14.56 -4.09 -11.48
N ASN A 243 15.42 -4.50 -10.55
CA ASN A 243 15.75 -3.67 -9.37
C ASN A 243 16.69 -2.51 -9.74
N ASP A 244 17.63 -2.73 -10.67
CA ASP A 244 18.64 -1.72 -11.02
C ASP A 244 18.66 -1.45 -12.55
N PRO A 245 18.15 -0.29 -13.00
CA PRO A 245 18.22 0.12 -14.39
C PRO A 245 19.54 0.85 -14.77
N GLY A 246 20.49 1.02 -13.85
CA GLY A 246 21.65 1.89 -13.98
C GLY A 246 22.47 1.71 -15.26
N ALA A 247 22.60 0.48 -15.74
CA ALA A 247 23.30 0.19 -17.00
C ALA A 247 22.69 0.92 -18.21
N TYR A 248 21.37 1.09 -18.26
CA TYR A 248 20.70 1.81 -19.36
C TYR A 248 21.06 3.30 -19.40
N MET A 249 21.36 3.88 -18.24
CA MET A 249 21.70 5.30 -18.07
C MET A 249 23.21 5.56 -18.22
N THR A 250 24.05 4.56 -17.94
CA THR A 250 25.51 4.73 -17.84
C THR A 250 26.28 4.18 -19.04
N ASP A 251 25.77 3.19 -19.77
CA ASP A 251 26.48 2.57 -20.89
C ASP A 251 26.34 3.34 -22.24
N GLY A 252 25.62 4.47 -22.20
CA GLY A 252 25.35 5.31 -23.36
C GLY A 252 24.15 4.86 -24.21
N SER A 253 23.35 3.90 -23.75
CA SER A 253 22.07 3.52 -24.37
C SER A 253 21.05 4.67 -24.33
N TYR A 254 20.99 5.40 -23.23
CA TYR A 254 20.17 6.61 -23.09
C TYR A 254 21.02 7.75 -22.54
N LYS A 255 20.74 8.99 -22.97
CA LYS A 255 21.50 10.17 -22.54
C LYS A 255 20.64 11.04 -21.63
N LYS A 256 21.23 11.49 -20.51
CA LYS A 256 20.60 12.47 -19.62
C LYS A 256 20.25 13.75 -20.39
N LYS A 257 19.08 14.31 -20.12
CA LYS A 257 18.51 15.53 -20.71
C LYS A 257 18.26 16.55 -19.63
N SER A 258 18.28 17.83 -20.01
CA SER A 258 17.98 18.95 -19.11
C SER A 258 16.49 19.16 -18.87
N SER A 259 15.62 18.55 -19.69
CA SER A 259 14.17 18.71 -19.61
C SER A 259 13.44 17.49 -20.17
N ALA A 260 12.21 17.26 -19.72
CA ALA A 260 11.31 16.29 -20.31
C ALA A 260 10.94 16.65 -21.76
N SER A 261 10.70 15.62 -22.56
CA SER A 261 10.05 15.71 -23.87
C SER A 261 9.27 14.42 -24.12
N GLY A 262 8.37 14.39 -25.10
CA GLY A 262 7.65 13.16 -25.46
C GLY A 262 8.58 11.96 -25.64
N ASP A 263 8.19 10.81 -25.11
CA ASP A 263 8.93 9.54 -25.08
C ASP A 263 10.24 9.54 -24.27
N SER A 264 10.59 10.66 -23.61
CA SER A 264 11.68 10.65 -22.63
C SER A 264 11.29 9.78 -21.46
N LYS A 265 12.27 9.27 -20.73
CA LYS A 265 12.06 8.57 -19.46
C LYS A 265 12.30 9.55 -18.33
N ILE A 266 11.41 9.55 -17.34
CA ILE A 266 11.70 10.17 -16.05
C ILE A 266 12.37 9.14 -15.14
N TYR A 267 13.28 9.59 -14.29
CA TYR A 267 13.89 8.77 -13.24
C TYR A 267 13.94 9.59 -11.96
N TYR A 268 13.33 9.07 -10.89
CA TYR A 268 13.44 9.66 -9.55
C TYR A 268 14.68 9.07 -8.87
N ASP A 269 15.69 9.90 -8.64
CA ASP A 269 16.95 9.48 -8.03
C ASP A 269 16.90 9.60 -6.50
N VAL A 270 15.94 8.89 -5.90
CA VAL A 270 15.79 8.82 -4.44
C VAL A 270 16.10 7.41 -4.01
N ARG A 271 17.20 7.22 -3.27
CA ARG A 271 17.64 5.90 -2.83
C ARG A 271 16.55 5.16 -2.05
N GLY A 272 16.14 3.98 -2.52
CA GLY A 272 15.07 3.16 -1.94
C GLY A 272 13.65 3.59 -2.30
N ASN A 273 13.50 4.62 -3.14
CA ASN A 273 12.25 5.16 -3.66
C ASN A 273 12.41 5.51 -5.15
N GLU A 274 13.30 4.79 -5.85
CA GLU A 274 13.55 5.00 -7.26
C GLU A 274 12.30 4.66 -8.07
N HIS A 275 12.00 5.49 -9.06
CA HIS A 275 10.86 5.27 -9.93
C HIS A 275 11.15 5.70 -11.37
N THR A 276 10.57 5.01 -12.35
CA THR A 276 10.72 5.35 -13.77
C THR A 276 9.40 5.32 -14.51
N GLY A 277 9.16 6.34 -15.32
CA GLY A 277 8.02 6.43 -16.22
C GLY A 277 8.42 6.89 -17.62
N ILE A 278 7.58 6.63 -18.60
CA ILE A 278 7.72 7.14 -19.97
C ILE A 278 6.82 8.37 -20.11
N VAL A 279 7.41 9.51 -20.46
CA VAL A 279 6.70 10.78 -20.69
C VAL A 279 5.75 10.65 -21.87
N THR A 280 4.47 10.89 -21.62
CA THR A 280 3.45 10.93 -22.67
C THR A 280 3.09 12.35 -23.06
N THR A 281 3.07 13.30 -22.11
CA THR A 281 2.75 14.70 -22.36
C THR A 281 3.62 15.60 -21.50
N VAL A 282 4.11 16.69 -22.09
CA VAL A 282 4.66 17.84 -21.37
C VAL A 282 3.76 19.02 -21.68
N TYR A 283 3.09 19.54 -20.66
CA TYR A 283 2.19 20.68 -20.80
C TYR A 283 2.98 21.98 -20.96
N SER A 284 2.46 22.91 -21.75
CA SER A 284 3.10 24.20 -21.99
C SER A 284 2.79 25.21 -20.88
N GLY A 285 3.69 26.17 -20.70
CA GLY A 285 3.57 27.23 -19.69
C GLY A 285 4.26 26.88 -18.37
N PRO A 286 4.31 27.83 -17.43
CA PRO A 286 4.83 27.56 -16.10
C PRO A 286 3.83 26.73 -15.27
N PRO A 287 4.31 25.97 -14.28
CA PRO A 287 3.46 25.38 -13.25
C PRO A 287 2.58 26.43 -12.56
N ALA A 288 1.44 25.99 -12.01
CA ALA A 288 0.63 26.84 -11.17
C ALA A 288 1.42 27.32 -9.93
N PRO A 289 1.08 28.48 -9.32
CA PRO A 289 1.77 28.96 -8.12
C PRO A 289 1.84 27.90 -7.02
N GLY A 290 3.05 27.62 -6.52
CA GLY A 290 3.29 26.61 -5.49
C GLY A 290 3.33 25.16 -6.00
N LYS A 291 3.30 24.95 -7.33
CA LYS A 291 3.52 23.65 -7.96
C LYS A 291 4.89 23.61 -8.65
N ASP A 292 5.41 22.39 -8.73
CA ASP A 292 6.69 22.07 -9.33
C ASP A 292 6.54 21.69 -10.81
N GLN A 293 7.64 21.63 -11.59
CA GLN A 293 7.61 21.23 -13.00
C GLN A 293 7.08 19.82 -13.22
N ALA A 294 7.24 18.92 -12.25
CA ALA A 294 6.60 17.61 -12.29
C ALA A 294 5.07 17.68 -12.47
N SER A 295 4.40 18.73 -11.97
CA SER A 295 2.96 18.96 -12.20
C SER A 295 2.60 19.27 -13.66
N MET A 296 3.59 19.46 -14.53
CA MET A 296 3.43 19.70 -15.96
C MET A 296 3.81 18.49 -16.82
N ILE A 297 4.19 17.37 -16.20
CA ILE A 297 4.67 16.18 -16.89
C ILE A 297 3.71 15.02 -16.61
N LYS A 298 3.13 14.45 -17.67
CA LYS A 298 2.33 13.24 -17.59
C LYS A 298 3.14 12.05 -18.10
N VAL A 299 3.08 10.94 -17.37
CA VAL A 299 3.86 9.73 -17.66
C VAL A 299 3.01 8.47 -17.58
N LYS A 300 3.46 7.43 -18.27
CA LYS A 300 3.02 6.04 -18.07
C LYS A 300 4.08 5.29 -17.26
N SER A 301 3.68 4.67 -16.17
CA SER A 301 4.59 3.89 -15.34
C SER A 301 3.84 2.77 -14.62
N LYS A 302 4.57 1.68 -14.35
CA LYS A 302 4.11 0.59 -13.49
C LYS A 302 4.39 0.99 -12.04
N TRP A 303 3.47 0.75 -11.12
CA TRP A 303 3.71 1.06 -9.71
C TRP A 303 3.94 -0.22 -8.91
N GLY A 304 5.19 -0.60 -8.63
CA GLY A 304 5.51 -1.84 -7.87
C GLY A 304 4.69 -3.04 -8.33
N GLN A 305 3.90 -3.62 -7.41
CA GLN A 305 2.96 -4.72 -7.68
C GLN A 305 1.59 -4.24 -8.19
N LEU A 306 1.26 -2.95 -8.04
CA LEU A 306 0.04 -2.28 -8.51
C LEU A 306 -0.01 -2.14 -10.04
N GLY A 307 -1.02 -1.46 -10.58
CA GLY A 307 -1.23 -1.36 -12.03
C GLY A 307 -0.15 -0.60 -12.83
N LEU A 308 -0.19 -0.77 -14.15
CA LEU A 308 0.37 0.19 -15.09
C LEU A 308 -0.63 1.35 -15.23
N VAL A 309 -0.21 2.55 -14.89
CA VAL A 309 -1.09 3.72 -14.85
C VAL A 309 -0.51 4.87 -15.68
N GLU A 310 -1.38 5.75 -16.17
CA GLU A 310 -0.99 7.08 -16.61
C GLU A 310 -1.31 8.08 -15.49
N HIS A 311 -0.31 8.90 -15.12
CA HIS A 311 -0.39 9.80 -13.98
C HIS A 311 0.48 11.05 -14.19
N MET A 312 0.23 12.10 -13.39
CA MET A 312 1.13 13.26 -13.33
C MET A 312 2.37 12.90 -12.53
N ALA A 313 3.53 13.44 -12.89
CA ALA A 313 4.79 13.09 -12.23
C ALA A 313 4.81 13.50 -10.74
N ASP A 314 4.02 14.50 -10.32
CA ASP A 314 3.86 14.90 -8.93
C ASP A 314 2.70 14.20 -8.18
N ASP A 315 1.91 13.38 -8.88
CA ASP A 315 0.78 12.64 -8.34
C ASP A 315 1.00 11.13 -8.44
N CYS A 316 1.95 10.65 -7.64
CA CYS A 316 2.32 9.23 -7.54
C CYS A 316 2.90 8.90 -6.16
N PRO A 317 3.08 7.61 -5.82
CA PRO A 317 3.65 7.20 -4.54
C PRO A 317 5.06 7.75 -4.26
N TYR A 318 5.84 7.99 -5.33
CA TYR A 318 7.29 8.18 -5.25
C TYR A 318 7.76 9.64 -5.24
N TYR A 319 6.92 10.58 -5.71
CA TYR A 319 7.34 11.97 -5.86
C TYR A 319 7.67 12.62 -4.52
N THR A 320 8.85 13.23 -4.45
CA THR A 320 9.34 14.01 -3.30
C THR A 320 9.56 15.47 -3.68
N SER A 321 10.31 15.72 -4.76
CA SER A 321 10.61 17.05 -5.26
C SER A 321 11.14 17.02 -6.70
N ASP A 322 11.19 18.19 -7.36
CA ASP A 322 11.79 18.35 -8.69
C ASP A 322 13.30 18.12 -8.71
N SER A 323 14.02 18.35 -7.61
CA SER A 323 15.48 18.14 -7.59
C SER A 323 15.88 16.68 -7.75
N ASP A 324 14.94 15.77 -7.48
CA ASP A 324 15.14 14.32 -7.58
C ASP A 324 14.78 13.80 -8.99
N LEU A 325 14.22 14.66 -9.86
CA LEU A 325 13.69 14.26 -11.15
C LEU A 325 14.73 14.41 -12.28
N GLU A 326 15.10 13.28 -12.88
CA GLU A 326 15.99 13.22 -14.03
C GLU A 326 15.27 12.81 -15.31
N PHE A 327 15.83 13.20 -16.46
CA PHE A 327 15.27 12.89 -17.78
C PHE A 327 16.30 12.17 -18.66
N TYR A 328 15.86 11.14 -19.37
CA TYR A 328 16.71 10.35 -20.26
C TYR A 328 16.04 10.09 -21.61
N LYS A 329 16.81 10.13 -22.69
CA LYS A 329 16.34 9.79 -24.04
C LYS A 329 17.45 9.27 -24.94
#